data_AF-A0A4Y2CFG6-F1
#
_entry.id   AF-A0A4Y2CFG6-F1
#
_cell.length_a   1.000
_cell.length_b   1.000
_cell.length_c   1.000
_cell.angle_alpha   90.00
_cell.angle_beta   90.00
_cell.angle_gamma   90.00
#
_symmetry.space_group_name_H-M   'P 1'
#
loop_
_entity.id
_entity.type
_entity.pdbx_description
1 polymer ?
#
loop_
_entity_poly.entity_id
_entity_poly.type
_entity_poly.pdbx_seq_one_letter_code
_entity_poly.pdbx_strand_id
1 'polypeptide(L)'
;MSIVHSDGLGQFQQDNATPHASRVATKWLQEHSSDFRHFHWPPKFPEMNIIEDIRDALLHAVENRSPPPRTPMDLWTALQDSWRELPPRYLQTLVESMPQRVAALLCVRGALHDTRQVYQFFWIFSVESFEFP
;
A
#
# COMPACT_ATOMS: atom_id res chain seq x y z
N MET A 1 3.39 -4.74 -20.98
CA MET A 1 3.05 -4.23 -19.64
C MET A 1 2.00 -5.17 -19.09
N SER A 2 2.37 -6.12 -18.22
CA SER A 2 1.41 -7.09 -17.67
C SER A 2 0.65 -6.44 -16.53
N ILE A 3 -0.64 -6.19 -16.75
CA ILE A 3 -1.57 -5.98 -15.65
C ILE A 3 -1.59 -7.31 -14.90
N VAL A 4 -1.10 -7.31 -13.66
CA VAL A 4 -1.29 -8.45 -12.76
C VAL A 4 -2.77 -8.48 -12.47
N HIS A 5 -3.51 -9.34 -13.16
CA HIS A 5 -4.87 -9.66 -12.80
C HIS A 5 -4.80 -10.42 -11.48
N SER A 6 -5.26 -9.79 -10.40
CA SER A 6 -5.64 -10.56 -9.24
C SER A 6 -6.78 -11.48 -9.68
N ASP A 7 -6.72 -12.73 -9.23
CA ASP A 7 -7.78 -13.74 -9.16
C ASP A 7 -9.12 -13.30 -8.51
N GLY A 8 -9.40 -11.99 -8.43
CA GLY A 8 -10.57 -11.41 -7.75
C GLY A 8 -10.45 -11.37 -6.22
N LEU A 9 -9.36 -11.85 -5.63
CA LEU A 9 -9.14 -11.85 -4.17
C LEU A 9 -8.44 -10.57 -3.68
N GLY A 10 -7.73 -9.89 -4.58
CA GLY A 10 -6.95 -8.70 -4.32
C GLY A 10 -7.80 -7.55 -3.79
N GLN A 11 -7.29 -6.91 -2.74
CA GLN A 11 -7.93 -5.76 -2.14
C GLN A 11 -7.13 -4.50 -2.50
N PHE A 12 -7.82 -3.52 -3.09
CA PHE A 12 -7.25 -2.22 -3.43
C PHE A 12 -7.33 -1.29 -2.22
N GLN A 13 -6.17 -0.94 -1.67
CA GLN A 13 -6.03 0.03 -0.60
C GLN A 13 -5.59 1.39 -1.19
N GLN A 14 -6.30 2.45 -0.83
CA GLN A 14 -5.90 3.84 -1.05
C GLN A 14 -6.21 4.66 0.20
N ASP A 15 -5.58 5.81 0.35
CA ASP A 15 -5.96 6.76 1.39
C ASP A 15 -7.29 7.45 1.03
N ASN A 16 -7.84 8.19 2.01
CA ASN A 16 -9.07 8.96 1.81
C ASN A 16 -8.77 10.44 1.55
N ALA A 17 -7.67 10.77 0.85
CA ALA A 17 -7.42 12.16 0.49
C ALA A 17 -8.52 12.68 -0.45
N THR A 18 -8.76 13.99 -0.44
CA THR A 18 -9.88 14.62 -1.16
C THR A 18 -10.03 14.19 -2.62
N PRO A 19 -8.95 14.02 -3.42
CA PRO A 19 -9.08 13.53 -4.80
C PRO A 19 -9.58 12.08 -4.89
N HIS A 20 -9.12 11.20 -3.99
CA HIS A 20 -9.48 9.79 -3.92
C HIS A 20 -10.91 9.56 -3.41
N ALA A 21 -11.41 10.47 -2.57
CA ALA A 21 -12.80 10.51 -2.10
C ALA A 21 -13.77 11.23 -3.06
N SER A 22 -13.29 11.68 -4.23
CA SER A 22 -14.13 12.40 -5.19
C SER A 22 -15.19 11.48 -5.81
N ARG A 23 -16.33 12.06 -6.20
CA ARG A 23 -17.42 11.32 -6.88
C ARG A 23 -16.94 10.56 -8.12
N VAL A 24 -15.98 11.13 -8.85
CA VAL A 24 -15.42 10.50 -10.05
C VAL A 24 -14.61 9.26 -9.68
N ALA A 25 -13.71 9.38 -8.69
CA ALA A 25 -12.91 8.26 -8.21
C ALA A 25 -13.79 7.15 -7.60
N THR A 26 -14.76 7.49 -6.76
CA THR A 26 -15.68 6.51 -6.16
C THR A 26 -16.54 5.80 -7.21
N LYS A 27 -17.02 6.51 -8.24
CA LYS A 27 -17.80 5.90 -9.33
C LYS A 27 -16.95 4.90 -10.12
N TRP A 28 -15.70 5.26 -10.42
CA TRP A 28 -14.78 4.35 -11.11
C TRP A 28 -14.53 3.07 -10.30
N LEU A 29 -14.32 3.19 -8.98
CA LEU A 29 -14.16 2.03 -8.09
C LEU A 29 -15.39 1.14 -8.03
N GLN A 30 -16.59 1.72 -8.09
CA GLN A 30 -17.83 0.93 -8.15
C GLN A 30 -17.97 0.16 -9.46
N GLU A 31 -17.62 0.80 -10.58
CA GLU A 31 -17.66 0.18 -11.92
C GLU A 31 -16.70 -1.01 -12.03
N HIS A 32 -15.58 -1.02 -11.29
CA HIS A 32 -14.55 -2.07 -11.30
C HIS A 32 -14.61 -2.98 -10.06
N SER A 33 -15.73 -2.97 -9.32
CA SER A 33 -15.91 -3.80 -8.11
C SER A 33 -15.92 -5.30 -8.36
N SER A 34 -16.07 -5.74 -9.63
CA SER A 34 -15.89 -7.13 -10.05
C SER A 34 -14.43 -7.56 -10.15
N ASP A 35 -13.51 -6.60 -10.34
CA ASP A 35 -12.12 -6.88 -10.65
C ASP A 35 -11.26 -6.93 -9.38
N PHE A 36 -11.64 -6.16 -8.36
CA PHE A 36 -10.98 -6.12 -7.06
C PHE A 36 -11.93 -5.56 -5.99
N ARG A 37 -11.64 -5.87 -4.73
CA ARG A 37 -12.38 -5.31 -3.59
C ARG A 37 -11.73 -4.02 -3.12
N HIS A 38 -12.48 -2.92 -3.06
CA HIS A 38 -11.97 -1.67 -2.48
C HIS A 38 -11.95 -1.78 -0.94
N PHE A 39 -10.78 -1.56 -0.34
CA PHE A 39 -10.64 -1.56 1.11
C PHE A 39 -11.05 -0.21 1.70
N HIS A 40 -12.05 -0.23 2.58
CA HIS A 40 -12.54 0.98 3.22
C HIS A 40 -11.60 1.42 4.36
N TRP A 41 -10.70 2.34 4.03
CA TRP A 41 -9.71 2.86 4.98
C TRP A 41 -10.33 3.86 5.97
N PRO A 42 -10.15 3.68 7.28
CA PRO A 42 -10.62 4.67 8.24
C PRO A 42 -9.79 5.98 8.13
N PRO A 43 -10.44 7.16 8.08
CA PRO A 43 -9.73 8.43 8.02
C PRO A 43 -8.81 8.63 9.25
N LYS A 44 -7.61 9.20 9.04
CA LYS A 44 -6.62 9.62 10.06
C LYS A 44 -5.53 8.61 10.49
N PHE A 45 -5.26 7.60 9.68
CA PHE A 45 -4.19 6.62 9.96
C PHE A 45 -3.13 6.53 8.85
N PRO A 46 -2.29 7.56 8.68
CA PRO A 46 -1.17 7.51 7.71
C PRO A 46 -0.12 6.47 8.10
N GLU A 47 0.03 6.17 9.40
CA GLU A 47 1.00 5.20 9.95
C GLU A 47 0.80 3.76 9.46
N MET A 48 -0.37 3.44 8.92
CA MET A 48 -0.66 2.12 8.37
C MET A 48 -0.50 2.08 6.83
N ASN A 49 -0.11 3.18 6.19
CA ASN A 49 0.04 3.20 4.73
C ASN A 49 1.44 2.73 4.31
N ILE A 50 1.57 1.47 3.93
CA ILE A 50 2.83 0.86 3.44
C ILE A 50 3.47 1.67 2.30
N ILE A 51 2.67 2.39 1.50
CA ILE A 51 3.21 3.18 0.39
C ILE A 51 4.15 4.29 0.87
N GLU A 52 3.97 4.80 2.10
CA GLU A 52 4.86 5.83 2.65
C GLU A 52 6.25 5.24 2.92
N ASP A 53 6.36 4.02 3.45
CA ASP A 53 7.68 3.39 3.64
C ASP A 53 8.37 3.07 2.32
N ILE A 54 7.58 2.71 1.30
CA ILE A 54 8.13 2.49 -0.04
C ILE A 54 8.61 3.81 -0.63
N ARG A 55 7.82 4.88 -0.49
CA ARG A 55 8.18 6.22 -0.93
C ARG A 55 9.45 6.70 -0.26
N ASP A 56 9.56 6.54 1.06
CA ASP A 56 10.75 6.91 1.82
C ASP A 56 11.97 6.10 1.39
N ALA A 57 11.82 4.79 1.16
CA ALA A 57 12.90 3.95 0.66
C ALA A 57 13.39 4.39 -0.74
N LEU A 58 12.47 4.77 -1.64
CA LEU A 58 12.81 5.28 -2.97
C LEU A 58 13.52 6.64 -2.89
N LEU A 59 13.01 7.55 -2.06
CA LEU A 59 13.63 8.87 -1.86
C LEU A 59 15.05 8.72 -1.32
N HIS A 60 15.23 7.89 -0.29
CA HIS A 60 16.54 7.60 0.27
C HIS A 60 17.48 6.94 -0.75
N ALA A 61 16.98 6.02 -1.58
CA ALA A 61 17.78 5.41 -2.65
C ALA A 61 18.26 6.45 -3.68
N VAL A 62 17.39 7.39 -4.06
CA VAL A 62 17.72 8.46 -5.00
C VAL A 62 18.69 9.48 -4.39
N GLU A 63 18.52 9.87 -3.14
CA GLU A 63 19.41 10.80 -2.43
C GLU A 63 20.83 10.26 -2.30
N ASN A 64 20.97 8.94 -2.12
CA ASN A 64 22.28 8.28 -2.01
C ASN A 64 22.92 7.96 -3.37
N ARG A 65 22.27 8.25 -4.51
CA ARG A 65 22.87 8.00 -5.82
C ARG A 65 24.04 8.95 -6.09
N SER A 66 25.07 8.39 -6.71
CA SER A 66 26.24 9.12 -7.21
C SER A 66 26.45 8.82 -8.69
N PRO A 67 26.40 9.84 -9.58
CA PRO A 67 26.10 11.24 -9.29
C PRO A 67 24.61 11.46 -8.92
N PRO A 68 24.28 12.55 -8.18
CA PRO A 68 22.89 12.88 -7.88
C PRO A 68 22.15 13.30 -9.15
N PRO A 69 20.82 13.06 -9.25
CA PRO A 69 20.03 13.50 -10.39
C PRO A 69 20.05 15.02 -10.53
N ARG A 70 20.30 15.52 -11.75
CA ARG A 70 20.42 16.97 -12.01
C ARG A 70 19.26 17.55 -12.80
N THR A 71 18.49 16.70 -13.46
CA THR A 71 17.31 17.08 -14.23
C THR A 71 16.08 16.29 -13.79
N PRO A 72 14.85 16.77 -14.06
CA PRO A 72 13.63 16.01 -13.81
C PRO A 72 13.63 14.65 -14.52
N MET A 73 14.26 14.55 -15.69
CA MET A 73 14.39 13.29 -16.41
C MET A 73 15.33 12.31 -15.68
N ASP A 74 16.48 12.79 -15.20
CA ASP A 74 17.39 11.96 -14.41
C ASP A 74 16.72 11.48 -13.12
N LEU A 75 15.93 12.34 -12.47
CA LEU A 75 15.18 11.99 -11.27
C LEU A 75 14.15 10.89 -11.57
N TRP A 76 13.40 11.03 -12.68
CA TRP A 76 12.44 10.03 -13.11
C TRP A 76 13.11 8.67 -13.38
N THR A 77 14.22 8.66 -14.12
CA THR A 77 15.01 7.44 -14.37
C THR A 77 15.54 6.85 -13.06
N ALA A 78 16.05 7.68 -12.16
CA ALA A 78 16.56 7.23 -10.87
C ALA A 78 15.48 6.58 -9.99
N LEU A 79 14.26 7.11 -9.98
CA LEU A 79 13.13 6.52 -9.28
C LEU A 79 12.73 5.18 -9.90
N GLN A 80 12.67 5.08 -11.24
CA GLN A 80 12.34 3.83 -11.93
C GLN A 80 13.36 2.73 -11.66
N ASP A 81 14.64 3.06 -11.67
CA ASP A 81 15.69 2.09 -11.39
C ASP A 81 15.67 1.67 -9.91
N SER A 82 15.53 2.62 -8.99
CA SER A 82 15.42 2.33 -7.54
C SER A 82 14.22 1.43 -7.25
N TRP A 83 13.09 1.65 -7.93
CA TRP A 83 11.91 0.78 -7.83
C TRP A 83 12.19 -0.66 -8.29
N ARG A 84 12.94 -0.83 -9.39
CA ARG A 84 13.30 -2.16 -9.91
C ARG A 84 14.30 -2.88 -9.00
N GLU A 85 15.12 -2.13 -8.28
CA GLU A 85 16.12 -2.64 -7.34
C GLU A 85 15.53 -2.99 -5.96
N LEU A 86 14.30 -2.54 -5.66
CA LEU A 86 13.64 -2.88 -4.39
C LEU A 86 13.50 -4.41 -4.25
N PRO A 87 14.09 -5.02 -3.20
CA PRO A 87 14.01 -6.46 -3.02
C PRO A 87 12.56 -6.91 -2.79
N PRO A 88 12.09 -7.98 -3.44
CA PRO A 88 10.76 -8.54 -3.15
C PRO A 88 10.57 -8.89 -1.67
N ARG A 89 11.64 -9.30 -1.00
CA ARG A 89 11.69 -9.53 0.46
C ARG A 89 11.29 -8.29 1.27
N TYR A 90 11.72 -7.10 0.85
CA TYR A 90 11.39 -5.86 1.55
C TYR A 90 9.89 -5.58 1.47
N LEU A 91 9.30 -5.71 0.27
CA LEU A 91 7.85 -5.55 0.06
C LEU A 91 7.06 -6.58 0.88
N GLN A 92 7.53 -7.82 0.93
CA GLN A 92 6.92 -8.87 1.76
C GLN A 92 6.92 -8.50 3.25
N THR A 93 8.07 -8.05 3.79
CA THR A 93 8.16 -7.64 5.20
C THR A 93 7.23 -6.46 5.51
N LEU A 94 7.05 -5.52 4.59
CA LEU A 94 6.10 -4.42 4.77
C LEU A 94 4.67 -4.94 4.92
N VAL A 95 4.24 -5.87 4.07
CA VAL A 95 2.93 -6.52 4.17
C VAL A 95 2.79 -7.32 5.48
N GLU A 96 3.81 -8.10 5.83
CA GLU A 96 3.85 -8.90 7.08
C GLU A 96 3.85 -8.04 8.35
N SER A 97 4.35 -6.79 8.27
CA SER A 97 4.38 -5.87 9.41
C SER A 97 3.02 -5.27 9.76
N MET A 98 2.03 -5.38 8.86
CA MET A 98 0.75 -4.68 9.04
C MET A 98 -0.04 -5.07 10.30
N PRO A 99 -0.16 -6.36 10.69
CA PRO A 99 -0.81 -6.72 11.94
C PRO A 99 -0.15 -6.04 13.16
N GLN A 100 1.17 -5.90 13.15
CA GLN A 100 1.91 -5.24 14.22
C GLN A 100 1.66 -3.72 14.23
N ARG A 101 1.62 -3.07 13.06
CA ARG A 101 1.28 -1.64 12.94
C ARG A 101 -0.12 -1.34 13.44
N VAL A 102 -1.09 -2.20 13.12
CA VAL A 102 -2.46 -2.10 13.63
C VAL A 102 -2.49 -2.25 15.14
N ALA A 103 -1.77 -3.23 15.68
CA ALA A 103 -1.67 -3.43 17.13
C ALA A 103 -1.02 -2.22 17.85
N ALA A 104 0.06 -1.67 17.29
CA ALA A 104 0.72 -0.47 17.80
C ALA A 104 -0.24 0.73 17.81
N LEU A 105 -0.98 0.93 16.71
CA LEU A 105 -1.96 2.00 16.61
C LEU A 105 -3.08 1.88 17.65
N LEU A 106 -3.59 0.67 17.86
CA LEU A 106 -4.60 0.38 18.88
C LEU A 106 -4.10 0.69 20.30
N CYS A 107 -2.83 0.38 20.58
CA CYS A 107 -2.20 0.65 21.86
C CYS A 107 -2.05 2.16 22.13
N VAL A 108 -1.68 2.94 21.11
CA VAL A 108 -1.43 4.39 21.24
C VAL A 108 -2.72 5.21 21.37
N ARG A 109 -3.82 4.81 20.69
CA ARG A 109 -5.02 5.67 20.56
C ARG A 109 -6.26 5.18 21.32
N GLY A 110 -6.22 4.04 22.01
CA GLY A 110 -7.24 3.61 22.98
C GLY A 110 -8.68 3.41 22.45
N ALA A 111 -8.93 3.48 21.14
CA ALA A 111 -10.28 3.47 20.57
C ALA A 111 -10.56 2.21 19.73
N LEU A 112 -11.34 1.29 20.33
CA LEU A 112 -12.33 0.49 19.61
C LEU A 112 -13.24 1.44 18.81
N HIS A 113 -13.89 0.94 17.76
CA HIS A 113 -14.96 1.56 16.96
C HIS A 113 -14.62 1.90 15.50
N ASP A 114 -13.67 1.21 14.84
CA ASP A 114 -13.83 0.79 13.43
C ASP A 114 -12.77 -0.23 12.95
N THR A 115 -12.09 -0.93 13.85
CA THR A 115 -10.95 -1.79 13.49
C THR A 115 -11.34 -3.19 13.05
N ARG A 116 -12.62 -3.57 13.13
CA ARG A 116 -13.09 -4.89 12.66
C ARG A 116 -12.86 -5.09 11.16
N GLN A 117 -13.00 -4.04 10.35
CA GLN A 117 -12.71 -4.10 8.91
C GLN A 117 -11.21 -4.27 8.64
N VAL A 118 -10.37 -3.60 9.45
CA VAL A 118 -8.91 -3.70 9.38
C VAL A 118 -8.44 -5.11 9.75
N TYR A 119 -8.97 -5.71 10.82
CA TYR A 119 -8.70 -7.11 11.15
C TYR A 119 -9.22 -8.10 10.10
N GLN A 120 -10.38 -7.82 9.48
CA GLN A 120 -10.95 -8.69 8.44
C GLN A 120 -10.11 -8.68 7.15
N PHE A 121 -9.48 -7.55 6.80
CA PHE A 121 -8.49 -7.46 5.73
C PHE A 121 -7.26 -8.34 5.99
N PHE A 122 -6.70 -8.26 7.21
CA PHE A 122 -5.52 -9.06 7.58
C PHE A 122 -5.81 -10.53 7.78
N TRP A 123 -6.99 -10.90 8.28
CA TRP A 123 -7.40 -12.30 8.42
C TRP A 123 -7.48 -12.99 7.05
N ILE A 124 -8.07 -12.33 6.04
CA ILE A 124 -8.17 -12.88 4.69
C ILE A 124 -6.77 -13.09 4.08
N PHE A 125 -5.88 -12.11 4.18
CA PHE A 125 -4.52 -12.24 3.66
C PHE A 125 -3.69 -13.31 4.40
N SER A 126 -3.88 -13.46 5.72
CA SER A 126 -3.11 -14.40 6.54
C SER A 126 -3.64 -15.85 6.48
N VAL A 127 -4.92 -16.06 6.14
CA VAL A 127 -5.53 -17.40 6.00
C VAL A 127 -5.39 -17.94 4.58
N GLU A 128 -5.40 -17.09 3.54
CA GLU A 128 -5.26 -17.52 2.14
C GLU A 128 -3.80 -17.61 1.65
N SER A 129 -2.81 -17.06 2.37
CA SER A 129 -1.39 -17.11 1.95
C SER A 129 -0.62 -18.37 2.40
N PHE A 130 -1.26 -19.33 3.09
CA PHE A 130 -0.63 -20.56 3.56
C PHE A 130 -0.94 -21.82 2.73
N GLU A 131 -1.55 -21.67 1.55
CA GLU A 131 -1.64 -22.74 0.57
C GLU A 131 -1.03 -22.28 -0.77
N PHE A 132 0.28 -22.47 -0.91
CA PHE A 132 0.92 -22.57 -2.22
C PHE A 132 1.46 -24.00 -2.38
N PRO A 133 1.13 -24.73 -3.46
CA PRO A 133 2.00 -25.80 -3.97
C PRO A 133 3.26 -25.23 -4.64
#